data_AF-A0A1D9P276-F1
#
_entry.id   AF-A0A1D9P276-F1
#
_cell.length_a   1.000
_cell.length_b   1.000
_cell.length_c   1.000
_cell.angle_alpha   90.00
_cell.angle_beta   90.00
_cell.angle_gamma   90.00
#
_symmetry.space_group_name_H-M   'P 1'
#
loop_
_entity.id
_entity.type
_entity.pdbx_description
1 polymer ?
#
loop_
_entity_poly.entity_id
_entity_poly.type
_entity_poly.pdbx_seq_one_letter_code
_entity_poly.pdbx_strand_id
1 'polypeptide(L)'
;MKRKSIQLNLGNPTQVGIIKLFSLTEGRMAKADIIAHSNKAIFYRMKNGHYITECPKGSGNYKATVKLKKLTMNSYDKAYNNGCSNKHSKILLKASGCIPQSVIAECRFKGQNEIKSDAVKYMATDSYKSKVNDIKQSLSQSANSLQDRLDHPSSYQDTIDTRRELETTLLREEIINSSVPFYTPDIMVTVTRDEAYAIQNYFSDAAQSSSGNESQYMEQNSARLQDLLKSDASNSLVLGIEAVTNTYGEREIIMHENYQELFGIPTLYIS
;
A
#
# COMPACT_ATOMS: atom_id res chain seq x y z
N MET A 1 26.63 -26.34 29.00
CA MET A 1 25.55 -25.36 29.28
C MET A 1 24.51 -25.40 28.17
N LYS A 2 23.25 -25.80 28.45
CA LYS A 2 22.14 -25.61 27.51
C LYS A 2 21.89 -24.11 27.37
N ARG A 3 22.16 -23.52 26.20
CA ARG A 3 21.78 -22.11 25.93
C ARG A 3 20.27 -21.99 26.15
N LYS A 4 19.83 -21.11 27.06
CA LYS A 4 18.41 -20.78 27.20
C LYS A 4 17.89 -20.39 25.81
N SER A 5 16.78 -20.99 25.39
CA SER A 5 16.15 -20.63 24.13
C SER A 5 15.69 -19.17 24.24
N ILE A 6 16.27 -18.29 23.42
CA ILE A 6 15.82 -16.91 23.36
C ILE A 6 14.42 -16.92 22.72
N GLN A 7 13.43 -16.43 23.47
CA GLN A 7 12.04 -16.32 23.03
C GLN A 7 11.67 -14.86 22.75
N LEU A 8 10.81 -14.66 21.74
CA LEU A 8 10.11 -13.40 21.50
C LEU A 8 8.94 -13.28 22.48
N ASN A 9 8.69 -12.06 22.95
CA ASN A 9 7.52 -11.72 23.76
C ASN A 9 6.41 -11.25 22.82
N LEU A 10 5.47 -12.15 22.50
CA LEU A 10 4.32 -11.82 21.65
C LEU A 10 3.27 -10.93 22.34
N GLY A 11 3.39 -10.73 23.66
CA GLY A 11 2.62 -9.71 24.38
C GLY A 11 3.23 -8.30 24.26
N ASN A 12 4.40 -8.14 23.63
CA ASN A 12 4.99 -6.83 23.35
C ASN A 12 4.54 -6.33 21.96
N PRO A 13 3.75 -5.25 21.87
CA PRO A 13 3.21 -4.76 20.59
C PRO A 13 4.30 -4.41 19.58
N THR A 14 5.41 -3.80 19.99
CA THR A 14 6.54 -3.48 19.12
C THR A 14 7.17 -4.73 18.49
N GLN A 15 7.30 -5.83 19.24
CA GLN A 15 7.79 -7.08 18.66
C GLN A 15 6.80 -7.64 17.65
N VAL A 16 5.50 -7.62 17.94
CA VAL A 16 4.46 -8.06 17.00
C VAL A 16 4.47 -7.19 15.74
N GLY A 17 4.62 -5.87 15.88
CA GLY A 17 4.73 -4.92 14.78
C GLY A 17 5.88 -5.23 13.84
N ILE A 18 7.10 -5.47 14.36
CA ILE A 18 8.24 -5.88 13.54
C ILE A 18 8.01 -7.22 12.85
N ILE A 19 7.38 -8.17 13.55
CA ILE A 19 7.08 -9.48 12.97
C ILE A 19 6.09 -9.33 11.80
N LYS A 20 5.05 -8.50 11.96
CA LYS A 20 4.12 -8.15 10.88
C LYS A 20 4.84 -7.42 9.74
N LEU A 21 5.77 -6.53 10.06
CA LEU A 21 6.53 -5.78 9.06
C LEU A 21 7.39 -6.71 8.18
N PHE A 22 7.96 -7.76 8.76
CA PHE A 22 8.58 -8.84 7.98
C PHE A 22 7.60 -9.50 7.00
N SER A 23 6.32 -9.66 7.34
CA SER A 23 5.33 -10.19 6.39
C SER A 23 5.06 -9.20 5.26
N LEU A 24 5.03 -7.89 5.55
CA LEU A 24 4.85 -6.85 4.54
C LEU A 24 6.03 -6.78 3.58
N THR A 25 7.26 -6.91 4.07
CA THR A 25 8.48 -6.78 3.26
C THR A 25 8.93 -8.11 2.66
N GLU A 26 7.98 -9.02 2.41
CA GLU A 26 8.20 -10.34 1.78
C GLU A 26 9.25 -11.19 2.52
N GLY A 27 9.32 -10.99 3.83
CA GLY A 27 10.21 -11.69 4.74
C GLY A 27 11.62 -11.12 4.79
N ARG A 28 11.91 -9.91 4.28
CA ARG A 28 13.26 -9.32 4.26
C ARG A 28 13.31 -7.91 4.84
N MET A 29 14.27 -7.60 5.69
CA MET A 29 14.50 -6.25 6.23
C MET A 29 15.98 -5.97 6.50
N ALA A 30 16.43 -4.73 6.38
CA ALA A 30 17.79 -4.37 6.78
C ALA A 30 17.88 -4.24 8.32
N LYS A 31 19.10 -4.40 8.85
CA LYS A 31 19.35 -4.16 10.29
C LYS A 31 18.91 -2.76 10.72
N ALA A 32 19.16 -1.75 9.89
CA ALA A 32 18.82 -0.36 10.19
C ALA A 32 17.30 -0.20 10.36
N ASP A 33 16.50 -0.75 9.44
CA ASP A 33 15.03 -0.68 9.46
C ASP A 33 14.45 -1.40 10.68
N ILE A 34 14.95 -2.61 10.98
CA ILE A 34 14.51 -3.35 12.18
C ILE A 34 14.75 -2.51 13.43
N ILE A 35 15.90 -1.85 13.53
CA ILE A 35 16.26 -1.01 14.68
C ILE A 35 15.42 0.27 14.72
N ALA A 36 15.23 0.93 13.57
CA ALA A 36 14.48 2.17 13.44
C ALA A 36 13.01 1.99 13.86
N HIS A 37 12.38 0.89 13.44
CA HIS A 37 11.00 0.58 13.81
C HIS A 37 10.87 -0.15 15.17
N SER A 38 11.99 -0.47 15.83
CA SER A 38 11.98 -1.08 17.16
C SER A 38 13.12 -0.58 18.05
N ASN A 39 14.16 -1.40 18.26
CA ASN A 39 15.41 -1.02 18.91
C ASN A 39 16.49 -2.11 18.70
N LYS A 40 17.73 -1.76 19.10
CA LYS A 40 18.90 -2.68 19.05
C LYS A 40 18.65 -4.00 19.78
N ALA A 41 17.95 -3.98 20.93
CA ALA A 41 17.75 -5.17 21.74
C ALA A 41 16.79 -6.18 21.06
N ILE A 42 15.72 -5.70 20.42
CA ILE A 42 14.79 -6.54 19.65
C ILE A 42 15.51 -7.18 18.46
N PHE A 43 16.31 -6.41 17.70
CA PHE A 43 17.12 -6.95 16.61
C PHE A 43 18.02 -8.12 17.06
N TYR A 44 18.83 -7.91 18.12
CA TYR A 44 19.73 -8.96 18.60
C TYR A 44 18.97 -10.15 19.19
N ARG A 45 17.80 -9.94 19.80
CA ARG A 45 16.92 -11.02 20.26
C ARG A 45 16.41 -11.87 19.09
N MET A 46 15.96 -11.25 18.01
CA MET A 46 15.51 -11.95 16.80
C MET A 46 16.66 -12.73 16.14
N LYS A 47 17.83 -12.10 16.00
CA LYS A 47 19.04 -12.71 15.40
C LYS A 47 19.55 -13.90 16.24
N ASN A 48 19.83 -13.67 17.52
CA ASN A 48 20.39 -14.69 18.40
C ASN A 48 19.38 -15.81 18.73
N GLY A 49 18.08 -15.50 18.64
CA GLY A 49 17.00 -16.49 18.74
C GLY A 49 16.74 -17.28 17.47
N HIS A 50 17.49 -17.05 16.38
CA HIS A 50 17.31 -17.69 15.07
C HIS A 50 15.92 -17.48 14.45
N TYR A 51 15.26 -16.36 14.78
CA TYR A 51 14.00 -15.94 14.13
C TYR A 51 14.26 -15.29 12.78
N ILE A 52 15.42 -14.64 12.64
CA ILE A 52 15.90 -14.08 11.39
C ILE A 52 17.32 -14.60 11.12
N THR A 53 17.67 -14.71 9.84
CA THR A 53 19.02 -15.07 9.41
C THR A 53 19.51 -14.09 8.37
N GLU A 54 20.80 -13.83 8.35
CA GLU A 54 21.40 -12.94 7.36
C GLU A 54 21.28 -13.56 5.96
N CYS A 55 20.92 -12.75 4.97
CA CYS A 55 20.95 -13.16 3.57
C CYS A 55 22.39 -13.38 3.11
N PRO A 56 22.64 -14.30 2.15
CA PRO A 56 24.00 -14.55 1.65
C PRO A 56 24.70 -13.26 1.16
N LYS A 57 25.97 -13.10 1.53
CA LYS A 57 26.96 -12.08 1.13
C LYS A 57 26.47 -10.62 1.14
N GLY A 58 26.86 -9.87 2.19
CA GLY A 58 27.10 -8.41 2.13
C GLY A 58 25.88 -7.50 1.98
N SER A 59 24.68 -8.04 1.82
CA SER A 59 23.47 -7.23 1.59
C SER A 59 23.00 -6.43 2.80
N GLY A 60 23.48 -6.71 4.01
CA GLY A 60 23.00 -6.09 5.25
C GLY A 60 21.55 -6.47 5.62
N ASN A 61 20.93 -7.35 4.83
CA ASN A 61 19.53 -7.76 4.95
C ASN A 61 19.38 -9.08 5.69
N TYR A 62 18.29 -9.18 6.43
CA TYR A 62 17.89 -10.34 7.21
C TYR A 62 16.60 -10.90 6.64
N LYS A 63 16.50 -12.23 6.58
CA LYS A 63 15.28 -12.94 6.18
C LYS A 63 14.63 -13.67 7.35
N ALA A 64 13.30 -13.71 7.37
CA ALA A 64 12.52 -14.51 8.30
C ALA A 64 12.83 -16.01 8.16
N THR A 65 13.14 -16.69 9.26
CA THR A 65 13.35 -18.15 9.26
C THR A 65 12.02 -18.89 9.39
N VAL A 66 12.01 -20.21 9.11
CA VAL A 66 10.85 -21.08 9.37
C VAL A 66 10.37 -20.96 10.82
N LYS A 67 11.28 -20.70 11.78
CA LYS A 67 10.93 -20.51 13.19
C LYS A 67 10.04 -19.27 13.38
N LEU A 68 10.37 -18.15 12.73
CA LEU A 68 9.55 -16.95 12.78
C LEU A 68 8.23 -17.15 12.01
N LYS A 69 8.30 -17.76 10.82
CA LYS A 69 7.10 -18.07 10.02
C LYS A 69 6.09 -18.91 10.81
N LYS A 70 6.55 -19.95 11.52
CA LYS A 70 5.69 -20.81 12.36
C LYS A 70 5.05 -20.08 13.53
N LEU A 71 5.72 -19.09 14.13
CA LEU A 71 5.10 -18.23 15.14
C LEU A 71 3.97 -17.37 14.57
N THR A 72 4.04 -17.06 13.27
CA THR A 72 3.05 -16.22 12.58
C THR A 72 1.99 -17.02 11.81
N MET A 73 2.14 -18.33 11.63
CA MET A 73 1.23 -19.16 10.81
C MET A 73 -0.22 -19.17 11.32
N ASN A 74 -0.45 -18.97 12.61
CA ASN A 74 -1.80 -18.90 13.18
C ASN A 74 -2.36 -17.47 13.25
N SER A 75 -1.58 -16.44 12.87
CA SER A 75 -1.96 -15.03 13.09
C SER A 75 -1.80 -14.14 11.85
N TYR A 76 -0.96 -14.52 10.88
CA TYR A 76 -0.58 -13.69 9.72
C TYR A 76 -0.35 -14.55 8.45
N ASP A 77 -1.24 -15.51 8.22
CA ASP A 77 -1.01 -16.69 7.37
C ASP A 77 -0.57 -16.39 5.91
N LYS A 78 0.28 -17.31 5.40
CA LYS A 78 0.80 -17.48 4.02
C LYS A 78 1.45 -16.31 3.27
N ALA A 79 1.67 -15.12 3.85
CA ALA A 79 2.22 -13.96 3.13
C ALA A 79 3.75 -13.99 2.85
N TYR A 80 4.47 -15.04 3.24
CA TYR A 80 5.89 -15.18 2.88
C TYR A 80 6.04 -15.72 1.45
N ASN A 81 5.63 -14.93 0.46
CA ASN A 81 5.74 -15.28 -0.94
C ASN A 81 7.22 -15.48 -1.32
N ASN A 82 7.54 -16.62 -1.92
CA ASN A 82 8.88 -16.94 -2.43
C ASN A 82 9.19 -16.26 -3.77
N GLY A 83 8.26 -15.44 -4.30
CA GLY A 83 8.21 -15.09 -5.73
C GLY A 83 8.04 -13.62 -6.06
N CYS A 84 8.33 -12.70 -5.15
CA CYS A 84 8.28 -11.28 -5.48
C CYS A 84 9.65 -10.75 -5.90
N SER A 85 9.65 -9.88 -6.91
CA SER A 85 10.89 -9.34 -7.47
C SER A 85 11.65 -8.54 -6.40
N ASN A 86 12.99 -8.64 -6.38
CA ASN A 86 13.83 -7.84 -5.49
C ASN A 86 13.57 -6.31 -5.62
N LYS A 87 12.88 -5.85 -6.67
CA LYS A 87 12.48 -4.45 -6.85
C LYS A 87 11.26 -4.13 -5.99
N HIS A 88 10.18 -4.91 -6.09
CA HIS A 88 8.96 -4.69 -5.32
C HIS A 88 9.20 -4.70 -3.80
N SER A 89 9.95 -5.69 -3.28
CA SER A 89 10.28 -5.71 -1.85
C SER A 89 11.09 -4.51 -1.39
N LYS A 90 11.94 -3.93 -2.26
CA LYS A 90 12.68 -2.70 -1.92
C LYS A 90 11.76 -1.50 -1.83
N ILE A 91 10.77 -1.41 -2.70
CA ILE A 91 9.77 -0.34 -2.70
C ILE A 91 8.88 -0.48 -1.46
N LEU A 92 8.46 -1.70 -1.10
CA LEU A 92 7.72 -1.95 0.15
C LEU A 92 8.54 -1.62 1.40
N LEU A 93 9.85 -1.85 1.39
CA LEU A 93 10.74 -1.41 2.47
C LEU A 93 10.76 0.12 2.56
N LYS A 94 10.89 0.82 1.42
CA LYS A 94 10.80 2.27 1.38
C LYS A 94 9.44 2.78 1.85
N ALA A 95 8.36 2.09 1.49
CA ALA A 95 7.01 2.37 1.94
C ALA A 95 6.88 2.24 3.45
N SER A 96 7.53 1.26 4.08
CA SER A 96 7.54 1.18 5.55
C SER A 96 8.20 2.37 6.23
N GLY A 97 9.13 3.06 5.56
CA GLY A 97 9.80 4.26 6.08
C GLY A 97 8.88 5.47 6.27
N CYS A 98 7.77 5.55 5.51
CA CYS A 98 6.79 6.62 5.71
C CYS A 98 5.83 6.34 6.88
N ILE A 99 5.72 5.07 7.31
CA ILE A 99 4.75 4.68 8.35
C ILE A 99 5.29 5.08 9.73
N PRO A 100 4.55 5.88 10.52
CA PRO A 100 4.98 6.28 11.86
C PRO A 100 5.26 5.08 12.77
N GLN A 101 6.29 5.20 13.61
CA GLN A 101 6.70 4.12 14.49
C GLN A 101 5.59 3.69 15.46
N SER A 102 4.77 4.63 15.93
CA SER A 102 3.58 4.36 16.77
C SER A 102 2.58 3.44 16.08
N VAL A 103 2.28 3.70 14.81
CA VAL A 103 1.37 2.87 13.98
C VAL A 103 1.88 1.44 13.86
N ILE A 104 3.20 1.27 13.64
CA ILE A 104 3.83 -0.05 13.58
C ILE A 104 3.80 -0.73 14.94
N ALA A 105 4.17 -0.01 16.00
CA ALA A 105 4.22 -0.54 17.36
C ALA A 105 2.85 -0.98 17.86
N GLU A 106 1.80 -0.25 17.53
CA GLU A 106 0.41 -0.54 17.91
C GLU A 106 -0.28 -1.49 16.93
N CYS A 107 0.42 -1.95 15.88
CA CYS A 107 -0.11 -2.84 14.86
C CYS A 107 -1.36 -2.28 14.14
N ARG A 108 -1.47 -0.95 14.00
CA ARG A 108 -2.55 -0.25 13.29
C ARG A 108 -2.36 -0.30 11.76
N PHE A 109 -2.02 -1.47 11.25
CA PHE A 109 -1.83 -1.71 9.84
C PHE A 109 -2.21 -3.15 9.46
N LYS A 110 -2.59 -3.31 8.18
CA LYS A 110 -2.99 -4.55 7.53
C LYS A 110 -2.12 -4.78 6.30
N GLY A 111 -1.78 -6.04 6.04
CA GLY A 111 -1.14 -6.45 4.78
C GLY A 111 -2.16 -6.86 3.72
N GLN A 112 -1.71 -7.02 2.47
CA GLN A 112 -2.54 -7.33 1.31
C GLN A 112 -3.58 -8.45 1.51
N ASN A 113 -3.24 -9.54 2.20
CA ASN A 113 -4.18 -10.64 2.44
C ASN A 113 -5.34 -10.26 3.37
N GLU A 114 -5.05 -9.50 4.43
CA GLU A 114 -6.08 -8.97 5.34
C GLU A 114 -6.99 -8.01 4.59
N ILE A 115 -6.40 -7.14 3.76
CA ILE A 115 -7.12 -6.16 2.94
C ILE A 115 -8.03 -6.86 1.92
N LYS A 116 -7.53 -7.90 1.23
CA LYS A 116 -8.32 -8.72 0.30
C LYS A 116 -9.50 -9.40 0.99
N SER A 117 -9.29 -9.95 2.19
CA SER A 117 -10.35 -10.58 2.97
C SER A 117 -11.45 -9.57 3.35
N ASP A 118 -11.06 -8.38 3.79
CA ASP A 118 -12.00 -7.31 4.12
C ASP A 118 -12.72 -6.78 2.87
N ALA A 119 -12.03 -6.69 1.74
CA ALA A 119 -12.63 -6.29 0.47
C ALA A 119 -13.72 -7.27 0.01
N VAL A 120 -13.46 -8.58 0.07
CA VAL A 120 -14.45 -9.61 -0.27
C VAL A 120 -15.70 -9.50 0.60
N LYS A 121 -15.54 -9.22 1.91
CA LYS A 121 -16.68 -9.02 2.81
C LYS A 121 -17.47 -7.77 2.44
N TYR A 122 -16.80 -6.65 2.16
CA TYR A 122 -17.45 -5.41 1.77
C TYR A 122 -18.21 -5.53 0.45
N MET A 123 -17.66 -6.27 -0.52
CA MET A 123 -18.32 -6.54 -1.81
C MET A 123 -19.68 -7.23 -1.70
N ALA A 124 -19.93 -7.96 -0.61
CA ALA A 124 -21.21 -8.60 -0.36
C ALA A 124 -22.29 -7.63 0.15
N THR A 125 -21.91 -6.41 0.56
CA THR A 125 -22.83 -5.42 1.15
C THR A 125 -23.63 -4.66 0.08
N ASP A 126 -24.80 -4.17 0.44
CA ASP A 126 -25.62 -3.35 -0.47
C ASP A 126 -25.02 -1.96 -0.73
N SER A 127 -24.25 -1.44 0.24
CA SER A 127 -23.47 -0.21 0.06
C SER A 127 -22.50 -0.33 -1.12
N TYR A 128 -21.77 -1.45 -1.21
CA TYR A 128 -20.88 -1.71 -2.34
C TYR A 128 -21.65 -1.79 -3.66
N LYS A 129 -22.75 -2.55 -3.71
CA LYS A 129 -23.56 -2.71 -4.93
C LYS A 129 -24.13 -1.39 -5.42
N SER A 130 -24.63 -0.54 -4.50
CA SER A 130 -25.11 0.81 -4.83
C SER A 130 -23.99 1.64 -5.45
N LYS A 131 -22.82 1.68 -4.80
CA LYS A 131 -21.69 2.48 -5.27
C LYS A 131 -21.18 2.03 -6.65
N VAL A 132 -21.16 0.72 -6.89
CA VAL A 132 -20.85 0.17 -8.23
C VAL A 132 -21.85 0.66 -9.28
N ASN A 133 -23.15 0.67 -8.96
CA ASN A 133 -24.17 1.15 -9.88
C ASN A 133 -24.03 2.66 -10.16
N ASP A 134 -23.76 3.46 -9.12
CA ASP A 134 -23.54 4.90 -9.26
C ASP A 134 -22.33 5.19 -10.16
N ILE A 135 -21.22 4.47 -9.96
CA ILE A 135 -20.03 4.57 -10.80
C ILE A 135 -20.34 4.18 -12.25
N LYS A 136 -21.04 3.07 -12.47
CA LYS A 136 -21.43 2.64 -13.83
C LYS A 136 -22.28 3.69 -14.54
N GLN A 137 -23.25 4.28 -13.83
CA GLN A 137 -24.10 5.33 -14.39
C GLN A 137 -23.27 6.58 -14.73
N SER A 138 -22.37 7.00 -13.84
CA SER A 138 -21.47 8.14 -14.06
C SER A 138 -20.55 7.93 -15.26
N LEU A 139 -19.96 6.73 -15.39
CA LEU A 139 -19.10 6.38 -16.53
C LEU A 139 -19.86 6.37 -17.85
N SER A 140 -21.06 5.80 -17.87
CA SER A 140 -21.92 5.80 -19.06
C SER A 140 -22.31 7.23 -19.49
N GLN A 141 -22.65 8.09 -18.54
CA GLN A 141 -22.94 9.51 -18.80
C GLN A 141 -21.71 10.26 -19.33
N SER A 142 -20.54 9.99 -18.75
CA SER A 142 -19.27 10.58 -19.18
C SER A 142 -18.91 10.15 -20.59
N ALA A 143 -19.03 8.85 -20.90
CA ALA A 143 -18.77 8.31 -22.24
C ALA A 143 -19.69 8.95 -23.29
N ASN A 144 -20.99 9.10 -23.01
CA ASN A 144 -21.92 9.78 -23.92
C ASN A 144 -21.53 11.25 -24.13
N SER A 145 -21.20 11.96 -23.06
CA SER A 145 -20.78 13.38 -23.14
C SER A 145 -19.49 13.57 -23.94
N LEU A 146 -18.55 12.63 -23.80
CA LEU A 146 -17.29 12.63 -24.57
C LEU A 146 -17.55 12.28 -26.04
N GLN A 147 -18.47 11.37 -26.32
CA GLN A 147 -18.89 11.08 -27.69
C GLN A 147 -19.52 12.31 -28.36
N ASP A 148 -20.40 13.03 -27.66
CA ASP A 148 -21.00 14.27 -28.16
C ASP A 148 -19.94 15.35 -28.48
N ARG A 149 -18.90 15.45 -27.66
CA ARG A 149 -17.73 16.33 -27.90
C ARG A 149 -16.92 15.89 -29.12
N LEU A 150 -16.78 14.59 -29.38
CA LEU A 150 -16.10 14.08 -30.58
C LEU A 150 -16.91 14.31 -31.86
N ASP A 151 -18.23 14.34 -31.77
CA ASP A 151 -19.11 14.65 -32.89
C ASP A 151 -19.11 16.16 -33.20
N HIS A 152 -18.79 17.00 -32.19
CA HIS A 152 -18.74 18.46 -32.30
C HIS A 152 -17.41 19.05 -31.77
N PRO A 153 -16.26 18.67 -32.34
CA PRO A 153 -14.97 19.04 -31.78
C PRO A 153 -14.68 20.53 -31.98
N SER A 154 -14.13 21.16 -30.94
CA SER A 154 -13.75 22.57 -31.00
C SER A 154 -12.41 22.79 -31.68
N SER A 155 -11.54 21.77 -31.70
CA SER A 155 -10.25 21.77 -32.41
C SER A 155 -9.73 20.35 -32.65
N TYR A 156 -8.66 20.23 -33.44
CA TYR A 156 -7.96 18.95 -33.63
C TYR A 156 -7.36 18.41 -32.32
N GLN A 157 -6.79 19.30 -31.50
CA GLN A 157 -6.21 18.91 -30.21
C GLN A 157 -7.31 18.43 -29.24
N ASP A 158 -8.45 19.13 -29.20
CA ASP A 158 -9.63 18.71 -28.43
C ASP A 158 -10.15 17.33 -28.86
N THR A 159 -10.06 17.01 -30.15
CA THR A 159 -10.40 15.66 -30.64
C THR A 159 -9.45 14.59 -30.09
N ILE A 160 -8.14 14.85 -30.09
CA ILE A 160 -7.14 13.91 -29.56
C ILE A 160 -7.35 13.69 -28.06
N ASP A 161 -7.52 14.77 -27.31
CA ASP A 161 -7.65 14.70 -25.85
C ASP A 161 -8.96 14.04 -25.45
N THR A 162 -10.07 14.39 -26.11
CA THR A 162 -11.38 13.75 -25.88
C THR A 162 -11.35 12.25 -26.22
N ARG A 163 -10.65 11.83 -27.29
CA ARG A 163 -10.51 10.40 -27.62
C ARG A 163 -9.78 9.64 -26.53
N ARG A 164 -8.68 10.17 -26.01
CA ARG A 164 -7.93 9.55 -24.91
C ARG A 164 -8.79 9.43 -23.65
N GLU A 165 -9.51 10.50 -23.31
CA GLU A 165 -10.42 10.51 -22.16
C GLU A 165 -11.55 9.47 -22.31
N LEU A 166 -12.09 9.33 -23.53
CA LEU A 166 -13.10 8.31 -23.85
C LEU A 166 -12.52 6.90 -23.74
N GLU A 167 -11.32 6.64 -24.29
CA GLU A 167 -10.63 5.36 -24.19
C GLU A 167 -10.41 4.95 -22.72
N THR A 168 -9.90 5.86 -21.87
CA THR A 168 -9.73 5.61 -20.44
C THR A 168 -11.08 5.38 -19.73
N THR A 169 -12.13 6.13 -20.09
CA THR A 169 -13.48 5.98 -19.53
C THR A 169 -14.08 4.60 -19.85
N LEU A 170 -13.99 4.18 -21.12
CA LEU A 170 -14.46 2.88 -21.58
C LEU A 170 -13.65 1.73 -20.96
N LEU A 171 -12.33 1.89 -20.83
CA LEU A 171 -11.48 0.92 -20.14
C LEU A 171 -11.88 0.79 -18.67
N ARG A 172 -12.17 1.90 -17.97
CA ARG A 172 -12.65 1.85 -16.58
C ARG A 172 -14.00 1.14 -16.47
N GLU A 173 -14.93 1.42 -17.39
CA GLU A 173 -16.21 0.73 -17.45
C GLU A 173 -16.04 -0.78 -17.66
N GLU A 174 -15.17 -1.19 -18.58
CA GLU A 174 -14.83 -2.59 -18.82
C GLU A 174 -14.31 -3.26 -17.54
N ILE A 175 -13.36 -2.61 -16.85
CA ILE A 175 -12.76 -3.13 -15.62
C ILE A 175 -13.81 -3.27 -14.51
N ILE A 176 -14.65 -2.25 -14.27
CA ILE A 176 -15.70 -2.28 -13.23
C ILE A 176 -16.71 -3.41 -13.48
N ASN A 177 -16.95 -3.76 -14.74
CA ASN A 177 -17.82 -4.88 -15.12
C ASN A 177 -17.13 -6.25 -15.10
N SER A 178 -15.81 -6.30 -14.90
CA SER A 178 -15.04 -7.55 -14.88
C SER A 178 -15.18 -8.32 -13.56
N SER A 179 -14.72 -9.57 -13.54
CA SER A 179 -14.68 -10.40 -12.33
C SER A 179 -13.66 -9.92 -11.28
N VAL A 180 -12.68 -9.11 -11.69
CA VAL A 180 -11.66 -8.52 -10.81
C VAL A 180 -11.65 -7.01 -11.08
N PRO A 181 -12.56 -6.25 -10.45
CA PRO A 181 -12.76 -4.84 -10.80
C PRO A 181 -11.73 -3.88 -10.21
N PHE A 182 -10.86 -4.36 -9.32
CA PHE A 182 -9.86 -3.55 -8.65
C PHE A 182 -8.67 -4.37 -8.13
N TYR A 183 -7.58 -3.67 -7.80
CA TYR A 183 -6.48 -4.20 -6.99
C TYR A 183 -6.41 -3.50 -5.64
N THR A 184 -6.28 -4.29 -4.58
CA THR A 184 -6.10 -3.80 -3.21
C THR A 184 -4.70 -3.23 -3.02
N PRO A 185 -4.52 -2.19 -2.20
CA PRO A 185 -3.19 -1.72 -1.82
C PRO A 185 -2.39 -2.81 -1.10
N ASP A 186 -1.06 -2.73 -1.19
CA ASP A 186 -0.16 -3.64 -0.49
C ASP A 186 -0.25 -3.53 1.03
N ILE A 187 -0.34 -2.29 1.53
CA ILE A 187 -0.40 -1.96 2.95
C ILE A 187 -1.57 -1.02 3.18
N MET A 188 -2.29 -1.22 4.28
CA MET A 188 -3.30 -0.28 4.75
C MET A 188 -2.97 0.12 6.18
N VAL A 189 -2.92 1.42 6.45
CA VAL A 189 -2.60 1.97 7.76
C VAL A 189 -3.78 2.77 8.30
N THR A 190 -3.99 2.71 9.61
CA THR A 190 -4.92 3.58 10.33
C THR A 190 -4.11 4.54 11.17
N VAL A 191 -4.21 5.83 10.87
CA VAL A 191 -3.36 6.88 11.42
C VAL A 191 -4.19 7.96 12.09
N THR A 192 -3.65 8.60 13.13
CA THR A 192 -4.21 9.85 13.64
C THR A 192 -3.93 11.00 12.67
N ARG A 193 -4.55 12.15 12.89
CA ARG A 193 -4.26 13.35 12.09
C ARG A 193 -2.81 13.80 12.18
N ASP A 194 -2.23 13.81 13.38
CA ASP A 194 -0.82 14.18 13.59
C ASP A 194 0.12 13.19 12.88
N GLU A 195 -0.22 11.91 12.89
CA GLU A 195 0.51 10.88 12.17
C GLU A 195 0.38 11.03 10.65
N ALA A 196 -0.79 11.42 10.14
CA ALA A 196 -0.98 11.74 8.74
C ALA A 196 -0.18 12.98 8.31
N TYR A 197 -0.07 14.01 9.16
CA TYR A 197 0.85 15.14 8.93
C TYR A 197 2.31 14.69 8.89
N ALA A 198 2.72 13.78 9.76
CA ALA A 198 4.08 13.23 9.72
C ALA A 198 4.36 12.48 8.40
N ILE A 199 3.39 11.71 7.90
CA ILE A 199 3.47 11.06 6.59
C ILE A 199 3.56 12.10 5.46
N GLN A 200 2.73 13.14 5.51
CA GLN A 200 2.76 14.23 4.53
C GLN A 200 4.12 14.94 4.50
N ASN A 201 4.70 15.23 5.66
CA ASN A 201 6.02 15.85 5.77
C ASN A 201 7.10 14.92 5.20
N TYR A 202 7.06 13.63 5.51
CA TYR A 202 7.97 12.63 4.92
C TYR A 202 7.95 12.70 3.38
N PHE A 203 6.77 12.76 2.76
CA PHE A 203 6.66 12.86 1.31
C PHE A 203 7.16 14.21 0.77
N SER A 204 6.88 15.30 1.48
CA SER A 204 7.34 16.64 1.08
C SER A 204 8.87 16.73 1.12
N ASP A 205 9.50 16.17 2.14
CA ASP A 205 10.96 16.12 2.27
C ASP A 205 11.58 15.17 1.24
N ALA A 206 10.96 14.01 1.03
CA ALA A 206 11.43 13.03 0.05
C ALA A 206 11.42 13.61 -1.37
N ALA A 207 10.36 14.33 -1.76
CA ALA A 207 10.26 14.98 -3.07
C ALA A 207 11.45 15.89 -3.38
N GLN A 208 11.96 16.64 -2.40
CA GLN A 208 13.11 17.53 -2.59
C GLN A 208 14.43 16.78 -2.87
N SER A 209 14.50 15.50 -2.49
CA SER A 209 15.69 14.66 -2.63
C SER A 209 15.59 13.61 -3.74
N SER A 210 14.39 13.40 -4.29
CA SER A 210 14.09 12.42 -5.35
C SER A 210 14.15 13.07 -6.74
N SER A 211 14.09 12.26 -7.80
CA SER A 211 14.05 12.76 -9.19
C SER A 211 13.16 11.91 -10.08
N GLY A 212 12.74 12.47 -11.22
CA GLY A 212 11.86 11.80 -12.18
C GLY A 212 10.50 11.43 -11.60
N ASN A 213 9.96 10.28 -12.03
CA ASN A 213 8.63 9.80 -11.61
C ASN A 213 8.51 9.64 -10.09
N GLU A 214 9.62 9.36 -9.40
CA GLU A 214 9.61 9.23 -7.95
C GLU A 214 9.23 10.54 -7.26
N SER A 215 9.85 11.67 -7.66
CA SER A 215 9.51 13.00 -7.13
C SER A 215 8.03 13.32 -7.35
N GLN A 216 7.54 13.02 -8.56
CA GLN A 216 6.15 13.26 -8.93
C GLN A 216 5.17 12.49 -8.02
N TYR A 217 5.44 11.21 -7.73
CA TYR A 217 4.62 10.45 -6.79
C TYR A 217 4.66 11.03 -5.37
N MET A 218 5.83 11.47 -4.90
CA MET A 218 5.96 12.07 -3.56
C MET A 218 5.18 13.39 -3.46
N GLU A 219 5.27 14.26 -4.47
CA GLU A 219 4.52 15.51 -4.55
C GLU A 219 3.01 15.26 -4.58
N GLN A 220 2.56 14.32 -5.41
CA GLN A 220 1.14 13.95 -5.51
C GLN A 220 0.61 13.36 -4.19
N ASN A 221 1.38 12.51 -3.52
CA ASN A 221 1.01 11.96 -2.22
C ASN A 221 0.91 13.06 -1.16
N SER A 222 1.85 14.01 -1.13
CA SER A 222 1.81 15.14 -0.19
C SER A 222 0.57 16.00 -0.42
N ALA A 223 0.27 16.36 -1.68
CA ALA A 223 -0.92 17.12 -2.04
C ALA A 223 -2.21 16.37 -1.65
N ARG A 224 -2.30 15.07 -1.98
CA ARG A 224 -3.45 14.22 -1.63
C ARG A 224 -3.70 14.18 -0.12
N LEU A 225 -2.65 14.03 0.68
CA LEU A 225 -2.78 14.07 2.14
C LEU A 225 -3.17 15.45 2.65
N GLN A 226 -2.62 16.52 2.07
CA GLN A 226 -2.99 17.88 2.42
C GLN A 226 -4.50 18.13 2.21
N ASP A 227 -5.03 17.70 1.07
CA ASP A 227 -6.44 17.88 0.73
C ASP A 227 -7.36 16.99 1.56
N LEU A 228 -6.94 15.76 1.85
CA LEU A 228 -7.63 14.88 2.78
C LEU A 228 -7.69 15.47 4.19
N LEU A 229 -6.57 16.00 4.69
CA LEU A 229 -6.51 16.64 5.99
C LEU A 229 -7.36 17.92 6.06
N LYS A 230 -7.57 18.64 4.96
CA LYS A 230 -8.49 19.79 4.93
C LYS A 230 -9.96 19.37 4.87
N SER A 231 -10.27 18.32 4.12
CA SER A 231 -11.66 17.94 3.81
C SER A 231 -12.29 16.96 4.79
N ASP A 232 -11.49 16.09 5.41
CA ASP A 232 -11.96 15.13 6.40
C ASP A 232 -11.69 15.64 7.82
N ALA A 233 -12.75 15.78 8.63
CA ALA A 233 -12.67 16.21 10.03
C ALA A 233 -12.45 15.05 11.02
N SER A 234 -12.34 13.81 10.54
CA SER A 234 -12.15 12.62 11.36
C SER A 234 -10.84 12.67 12.14
N ASN A 235 -10.87 12.15 13.37
CA ASN A 235 -9.70 12.04 14.24
C ASN A 235 -8.71 10.96 13.78
N SER A 236 -9.19 10.00 12.98
CA SER A 236 -8.39 8.93 12.40
C SER A 236 -8.69 8.79 10.92
N LEU A 237 -7.66 8.53 10.14
CA LEU A 237 -7.72 8.31 8.70
C LEU A 237 -7.26 6.89 8.37
N VAL A 238 -7.85 6.30 7.35
CA VAL A 238 -7.38 5.03 6.78
C VAL A 238 -6.74 5.33 5.43
N LEU A 239 -5.50 4.90 5.25
CA LEU A 239 -4.71 5.16 4.05
C LEU A 239 -4.23 3.83 3.46
N GLY A 240 -4.38 3.66 2.16
CA GLY A 240 -3.69 2.63 1.39
C GLY A 240 -2.28 3.09 1.00
N ILE A 241 -1.34 2.16 0.91
CA ILE A 241 -0.01 2.39 0.36
C ILE A 241 0.25 1.29 -0.67
N GLU A 242 0.63 1.70 -1.88
CA GLU A 242 0.85 0.83 -3.04
C GLU A 242 2.27 1.00 -3.58
N ALA A 243 2.99 -0.11 -3.76
CA ALA A 243 4.32 -0.12 -4.34
C ALA A 243 4.24 -0.22 -5.88
N VAL A 244 4.38 0.91 -6.55
CA VAL A 244 4.33 0.98 -8.02
C VAL A 244 5.67 0.59 -8.61
N THR A 245 5.63 -0.35 -9.56
CA THR A 245 6.80 -0.71 -10.36
C THR A 245 6.63 -0.21 -11.79
N ASN A 246 7.73 -0.01 -12.51
CA ASN A 246 7.72 0.48 -13.91
C ASN A 246 6.98 -0.43 -14.91
N THR A 247 6.42 -1.56 -14.47
CA THR A 247 5.66 -2.50 -15.29
C THR A 247 4.15 -2.32 -15.19
N TYR A 248 3.66 -1.38 -14.38
CA TYR A 248 2.22 -1.12 -14.28
C TYR A 248 1.75 -0.47 -15.58
N GLY A 249 0.80 -1.10 -16.25
CA GLY A 249 0.09 -0.51 -17.36
C GLY A 249 -1.07 0.36 -16.89
N GLU A 250 -1.73 1.01 -17.84
CA GLU A 250 -2.91 1.84 -17.59
C GLU A 250 -4.03 1.05 -16.91
N ARG A 251 -4.23 -0.21 -17.29
CA ARG A 251 -5.23 -1.09 -16.68
C ARG A 251 -4.98 -1.29 -15.19
N GLU A 252 -3.74 -1.61 -14.80
CA GLU A 252 -3.37 -1.79 -13.40
C GLU A 252 -3.60 -0.51 -12.58
N ILE A 253 -3.22 0.64 -13.14
CA ILE A 253 -3.43 1.95 -12.50
C ILE A 253 -4.92 2.19 -12.26
N ILE A 254 -5.77 2.00 -13.28
CA ILE A 254 -7.22 2.15 -13.16
C ILE A 254 -7.79 1.18 -12.13
N MET A 255 -7.30 -0.05 -12.06
CA MET A 255 -7.74 -1.02 -11.05
C MET A 255 -7.43 -0.57 -9.62
N HIS A 256 -6.30 0.11 -9.37
CA HIS A 256 -6.01 0.70 -8.06
C HIS A 256 -6.85 1.95 -7.78
N GLU A 257 -7.12 2.77 -8.79
CA GLU A 257 -7.99 3.95 -8.65
C GLU A 257 -9.45 3.56 -8.38
N ASN A 258 -9.96 2.51 -9.04
CA ASN A 258 -11.26 1.93 -8.77
C ASN A 258 -11.37 1.46 -7.32
N TYR A 259 -10.30 0.92 -6.72
CA TYR A 259 -10.30 0.58 -5.30
C TYR A 259 -10.53 1.83 -4.44
N GLN A 260 -9.82 2.93 -4.70
CA GLN A 260 -9.99 4.17 -3.95
C GLN A 260 -11.42 4.67 -4.04
N GLU A 261 -11.99 4.66 -5.25
CA GLU A 261 -13.35 5.13 -5.50
C GLU A 261 -14.40 4.23 -4.84
N LEU A 262 -14.29 2.91 -4.98
CA LEU A 262 -15.25 1.94 -4.42
C LEU A 262 -15.20 1.88 -2.90
N PHE A 263 -14.01 1.97 -2.30
CA PHE A 263 -13.82 1.80 -0.86
C PHE A 263 -13.76 3.13 -0.11
N GLY A 264 -13.57 4.26 -0.81
CA GLY A 264 -13.39 5.57 -0.19
C GLY A 264 -12.09 5.66 0.61
N ILE A 265 -11.08 4.87 0.25
CA ILE A 265 -9.78 4.83 0.94
C ILE A 265 -8.73 5.43 0.02
N PRO A 266 -8.16 6.59 0.36
CA PRO A 266 -7.08 7.19 -0.41
C PRO A 266 -5.85 6.27 -0.44
N THR A 267 -5.26 6.09 -1.61
CA THR A 267 -4.02 5.30 -1.78
C THR A 267 -2.84 6.22 -2.06
N LEU A 268 -1.72 5.96 -1.40
CA LEU A 268 -0.44 6.63 -1.59
C LEU A 268 0.47 5.74 -2.43
N TYR A 269 1.05 6.27 -3.49
CA TYR A 269 1.85 5.49 -4.44
C TYR A 269 3.34 5.71 -4.21
N ILE A 270 4.12 4.64 -4.10
CA ILE A 270 5.55 4.71 -3.84
C ILE A 270 6.28 3.91 -4.92
N SER A 271 7.31 4.50 -5.54
CA SER A 271 8.18 3.86 -6.54
C SER A 271 9.64 3.76 -6.10
#